data_AF-A0A1G2V817-F1
#
_entry.id   AF-A0A1G2V817-F1
#
_cell.length_a   1.000
_cell.length_b   1.000
_cell.length_c   1.000
_cell.angle_alpha   90.00
_cell.angle_beta   90.00
_cell.angle_gamma   90.00
#
_symmetry.space_group_name_H-M   'P 1'
#
loop_
_entity.id
_entity.type
_entity.pdbx_description
1 polymer ?
#
loop_
_entity_poly.entity_id
_entity_poly.type
_entity_poly.pdbx_seq_one_letter_code
_entity_poly.pdbx_strand_id
1 'polypeptide(L)'
;MKVILLKDVKGVGKRFEEKSVSDGYAMNFLIPKKLAVPVSPASLNIVKQMKERSEKKRMEEEKEKNEKLSKRQEKHEALERFRQAGLAKESLGGDNM
;
A
#
# COMPACT_ATOMS: atom_id res chain seq x y z
N MET A 1 -24.26 18.52 3.54
CA MET A 1 -24.26 17.63 2.35
C MET A 1 -23.59 16.30 2.66
N LYS A 2 -24.13 15.18 2.16
CA LYS A 2 -23.50 13.86 2.26
C LYS A 2 -22.58 13.60 1.07
N VAL A 3 -21.36 13.18 1.34
CA VAL A 3 -20.35 12.88 0.32
C VAL A 3 -19.67 11.54 0.62
N ILE A 4 -19.19 10.89 -0.44
CA ILE A 4 -18.34 9.70 -0.35
C ILE A 4 -16.93 10.12 -0.70
N LEU A 5 -15.98 9.85 0.20
CA LEU A 5 -14.58 10.16 -0.02
C LEU A 5 -13.96 9.20 -1.04
N LEU A 6 -13.31 9.74 -2.08
CA LEU A 6 -12.55 8.96 -3.06
C LEU A 6 -11.10 8.71 -2.64
N LYS A 7 -10.61 9.47 -1.65
CA LYS A 7 -9.25 9.38 -1.08
C LYS A 7 -9.32 9.57 0.44
N ASP A 8 -8.26 9.19 1.14
CA ASP A 8 -8.12 9.54 2.56
C ASP A 8 -7.95 11.06 2.68
N VAL A 9 -8.75 11.66 3.56
CA VAL A 9 -8.70 13.09 3.85
C VAL A 9 -8.52 13.27 5.35
N LYS A 10 -7.35 13.78 5.73
CA LYS A 10 -6.99 14.03 7.14
C LYS A 10 -8.05 14.88 7.83
N GLY A 11 -8.56 14.39 8.95
CA GLY A 11 -9.58 15.08 9.77
C GLY A 11 -11.01 14.92 9.26
N VAL A 12 -11.25 14.23 8.14
CA VAL A 12 -12.59 13.98 7.61
C VAL A 12 -12.93 12.50 7.65
N GLY A 13 -12.07 11.66 7.08
CA GLY A 13 -12.30 10.21 7.02
C GLY A 13 -11.41 9.49 6.01
N LYS A 14 -11.59 8.18 5.92
CA LYS A 14 -10.83 7.30 5.03
C LYS A 14 -11.47 7.22 3.64
N ARG A 15 -10.68 6.70 2.69
CA ARG A 15 -11.15 6.40 1.33
C ARG A 15 -12.36 5.45 1.37
N PHE A 16 -13.36 5.76 0.55
CA PHE A 16 -14.66 5.08 0.42
C PHE A 16 -15.57 5.19 1.65
N GLU A 17 -15.28 6.09 2.57
CA GLU A 17 -16.16 6.40 3.70
C GLU A 17 -17.20 7.46 3.31
N GLU A 18 -18.44 7.27 3.76
CA GLU A 18 -19.49 8.28 3.65
C GLU A 18 -19.39 9.25 4.84
N LYS A 19 -19.34 10.55 4.57
CA LYS A 19 -19.34 11.60 5.59
C LYS A 19 -20.34 12.69 5.27
N SER A 20 -20.95 13.21 6.33
CA SER A 20 -21.70 14.46 6.27
C SER A 20 -20.75 15.61 6.52
N VAL A 21 -20.64 16.51 5.55
CA VAL A 21 -19.79 17.71 5.60
C VAL A 21 -20.61 18.95 5.25
N SER A 22 -20.08 20.13 5.54
CA SER A 22 -20.71 21.38 5.11
C SER A 22 -20.69 21.49 3.58
N ASP A 23 -21.73 22.10 3.02
CA ASP A 23 -21.91 22.21 1.58
C ASP A 23 -20.76 23.00 0.94
N GLY A 24 -20.30 24.06 1.60
CA GLY A 24 -19.13 24.83 1.17
C GLY A 24 -17.84 24.01 1.15
N TYR A 25 -17.63 23.13 2.13
CA TYR A 25 -16.44 22.27 2.13
C TYR A 25 -16.50 21.20 1.03
N ALA A 26 -17.69 20.64 0.78
CA ALA A 26 -17.89 19.73 -0.34
C ALA A 26 -17.67 20.42 -1.70
N MET A 27 -18.34 21.55 -1.95
CA MET A 27 -18.37 22.21 -3.26
C MET A 27 -17.09 22.99 -3.58
N ASN A 28 -16.45 23.63 -2.59
CA ASN A 28 -15.28 24.47 -2.83
C ASN A 28 -13.95 23.72 -2.69
N PHE A 29 -13.92 22.59 -1.96
CA PHE A 29 -12.68 21.89 -1.66
C PHE A 29 -12.70 20.43 -2.11
N LEU A 30 -13.65 19.62 -1.63
CA LEU A 30 -13.59 18.17 -1.85
C LEU A 30 -13.91 17.77 -3.30
N ILE A 31 -14.97 18.32 -3.89
CA ILE A 31 -15.43 17.98 -5.24
C ILE A 31 -14.45 18.51 -6.31
N PRO A 32 -14.01 19.78 -6.29
CA PRO A 32 -13.07 20.29 -7.29
C PRO A 32 -11.71 19.58 -7.26
N LYS A 33 -11.26 19.19 -6.06
CA LYS A 33 -10.02 18.41 -5.89
C LYS A 33 -10.18 16.91 -6.13
N LYS A 34 -11.37 16.46 -6.54
CA LYS A 34 -11.69 15.03 -6.77
C LYS A 34 -11.39 14.16 -5.56
N LEU A 35 -11.57 14.72 -4.35
CA LEU A 35 -11.38 14.02 -3.07
C LEU A 35 -12.67 13.36 -2.59
N ALA A 36 -13.84 13.85 -3.03
CA ALA A 36 -15.13 13.27 -2.71
C ALA A 36 -16.13 13.42 -3.85
N VAL A 37 -17.19 12.62 -3.81
CA VAL A 37 -18.34 12.72 -4.71
C VAL A 37 -19.63 12.85 -3.90
N PRO A 38 -20.66 13.55 -4.41
CA PRO A 38 -21.97 13.55 -3.77
C PRO A 38 -22.54 12.14 -3.66
N VAL A 39 -23.18 11.85 -2.52
CA VAL A 39 -23.94 10.60 -2.36
C VAL A 39 -25.13 10.65 -3.32
N SER A 40 -25.12 9.75 -4.29
CA SER A 40 -26.24 9.52 -5.22
C SER A 40 -26.31 8.03 -5.54
N PRO A 41 -27.47 7.50 -5.99
CA PRO A 41 -27.59 6.10 -6.41
C PRO A 41 -26.56 5.70 -7.48
N ALA A 42 -26.29 6.60 -8.43
CA ALA A 42 -25.27 6.39 -9.46
C ALA A 42 -23.85 6.37 -8.87
N SER A 43 -23.54 7.32 -7.98
CA SER A 43 -22.24 7.40 -7.30
C SER A 43 -21.96 6.17 -6.46
N LEU A 44 -22.98 5.61 -5.80
CA LEU A 44 -22.83 4.41 -4.96
C LEU A 44 -22.36 3.20 -5.76
N ASN A 45 -22.94 2.95 -6.93
CA ASN A 45 -22.52 1.85 -7.81
C ASN A 45 -21.09 2.06 -8.32
N ILE A 46 -20.75 3.28 -8.73
CA ILE A 46 -19.40 3.62 -9.21
C ILE A 46 -18.37 3.42 -8.08
N VAL A 47 -18.67 3.91 -6.89
CA VAL A 47 -17.81 3.76 -5.71
C VAL A 47 -17.61 2.29 -5.36
N LYS A 48 -18.68 1.48 -5.41
CA LYS A 48 -18.61 0.04 -5.12
C LYS A 48 -17.67 -0.67 -6.10
N GLN A 49 -17.82 -0.42 -7.40
CA GLN A 49 -16.93 -0.98 -8.43
C GLN A 49 -15.48 -0.50 -8.24
N MET A 50 -15.28 0.78 -7.92
CA MET A 50 -13.95 1.32 -7.63
C MET A 50 -13.31 0.67 -6.40
N LYS A 51 -14.10 0.39 -5.36
CA LYS A 51 -13.63 -0.29 -4.15
C LYS A 51 -13.20 -1.72 -4.45
N GLU A 52 -14.02 -2.49 -5.17
CA GLU A 52 -13.67 -3.86 -5.57
C GLU A 52 -12.39 -3.91 -6.42
N ARG A 53 -12.27 -3.01 -7.40
CA ARG A 53 -11.05 -2.90 -8.22
C ARG A 53 -9.82 -2.51 -7.40
N SER A 54 -9.99 -1.60 -6.44
CA SER A 54 -8.94 -1.16 -5.54
C SER A 54 -8.44 -2.30 -4.65
N GLU A 55 -9.34 -3.06 -4.04
CA GLU A 55 -9.00 -4.21 -3.20
C GLU A 55 -8.29 -5.29 -4.00
N LYS A 56 -8.76 -5.59 -5.23
CA LYS A 56 -8.10 -6.55 -6.12
C LYS A 56 -6.65 -6.13 -6.42
N LYS A 57 -6.44 -4.86 -6.79
CA LYS A 57 -5.11 -4.34 -7.08
C LYS A 57 -4.21 -4.38 -5.85
N ARG A 58 -4.74 -4.06 -4.67
CA ARG A 58 -3.99 -4.11 -3.41
C ARG A 58 -3.52 -5.53 -3.09
N MET A 59 -4.37 -6.54 -3.29
CA MET A 59 -3.99 -7.94 -3.10
C MET A 59 -2.89 -8.38 -4.08
N GLU A 60 -2.94 -7.94 -5.34
CA GLU A 60 -1.90 -8.20 -6.34
C GLU A 60 -0.57 -7.54 -5.94
N GLU A 61 -0.60 -6.26 -5.54
CA GLU A 61 0.58 -5.52 -5.08
C GLU A 61 1.19 -6.11 -3.79
N GLU A 62 0.37 -6.59 -2.85
CA GLU A 62 0.83 -7.26 -1.63
C GLU A 62 1.53 -8.59 -1.94
N LYS A 63 0.99 -9.39 -2.86
CA LYS A 63 1.65 -10.63 -3.33
C LYS A 63 3.01 -10.33 -3.96
N GLU A 64 3.06 -9.36 -4.89
CA GLU A 64 4.30 -9.01 -5.57
C GLU A 64 5.36 -8.45 -4.61
N LYS A 65 4.95 -7.65 -3.62
CA LYS A 65 5.85 -7.18 -2.55
C LYS A 65 6.37 -8.34 -1.70
N ASN A 66 5.51 -9.27 -1.32
CA ASN A 66 5.91 -10.40 -0.50
C ASN A 66 6.92 -11.30 -1.21
N GLU A 67 6.70 -11.58 -2.50
CA GLU A 67 7.64 -12.34 -3.34
C GLU A 67 9.00 -11.62 -3.47
N LYS A 68 9.00 -10.31 -3.68
CA LYS A 68 10.24 -9.51 -3.74
C LYS A 68 10.98 -9.50 -2.41
N LEU A 69 10.25 -9.45 -1.29
CA LEU A 69 10.83 -9.47 0.04
C LEU A 69 11.47 -10.82 0.35
N SER A 70 10.77 -11.92 0.07
CA SER A 70 11.30 -13.29 0.22
C SER A 70 12.58 -13.48 -0.59
N LYS A 71 12.62 -13.08 -1.87
CA LYS A 71 13.84 -13.17 -2.69
C LYS A 71 15.00 -12.34 -2.13
N ARG A 72 14.72 -11.16 -1.55
CA ARG A 72 15.75 -10.32 -0.90
C ARG A 72 16.27 -10.98 0.38
N GLN A 73 15.40 -11.60 1.17
CA GLN A 73 15.78 -12.33 2.37
C GLN A 73 16.65 -13.54 2.03
N GLU A 74 16.26 -14.34 1.05
CA GLU A 74 17.06 -15.48 0.57
C GLU A 74 18.44 -15.06 0.07
N LYS A 75 18.51 -13.97 -0.71
CA LYS A 75 19.79 -13.43 -1.19
C LYS A 75 20.66 -12.93 -0.03
N HIS A 76 20.07 -12.27 0.95
CA HIS A 76 20.78 -11.79 2.14
C HIS A 76 21.32 -12.97 2.97
N GLU A 77 20.51 -14.00 3.20
CA GLU A 77 20.96 -15.22 3.89
C GLU A 77 22.06 -15.95 3.13
N ALA A 78 21.97 -16.03 1.80
CA ALA A 78 23.01 -16.65 0.98
C ALA A 78 24.35 -15.88 1.06
N LEU A 79 24.30 -14.54 1.08
CA LEU A 79 25.48 -13.69 1.25
C LEU A 79 26.11 -13.86 2.63
N GLU A 80 25.30 -13.91 3.70
CA GLU A 80 25.79 -14.14 5.05
C GLU A 80 26.40 -15.53 5.21
N ARG A 81 25.79 -16.56 4.61
CA ARG A 81 26.37 -17.92 4.57
C ARG A 81 27.70 -17.94 3.81
N PHE A 82 27.78 -17.26 2.68
CA PHE A 82 29.03 -17.16 1.92
C PHE A 82 30.13 -16.42 2.70
N ARG A 83 29.77 -15.32 3.38
CA ARG A 83 30.68 -14.57 4.25
C ARG A 83 31.23 -15.43 5.40
N GLN A 84 30.36 -16.18 6.08
CA GLN A 84 30.79 -17.08 7.16
C GLN A 84 31.66 -18.23 6.65
N ALA A 85 31.34 -18.80 5.48
CA ALA A 85 32.13 -19.85 4.86
C ALA A 85 33.51 -19.36 4.38
N GLY A 86 33.62 -18.10 3.93
CA GLY A 86 34.89 -17.46 3.59
C GLY A 86 35.79 -17.27 4.81
N LEU A 87 35.24 -16.75 5.91
CA LEU A 87 35.96 -16.56 7.17
C LEU A 87 36.45 -17.90 7.77
N ALA A 88 35.68 -18.99 7.62
CA ALA A 88 36.06 -20.32 8.10
C ALA A 88 37.19 -20.98 7.29
N LYS A 89 37.35 -20.63 6.00
CA LYS A 89 38.46 -21.13 5.17
C LYS A 89 39.77 -20.39 5.44
N GLU A 90 39.72 -19.09 5.72
CA GLU A 90 40.91 -18.30 6.09
C GLU A 90 41.51 -18.77 7.44
N SER A 91 40.67 -19.16 8.39
CA SER A 91 41.10 -19.67 9.70
C SER A 91 41.75 -21.07 9.66
N LEU A 92 41.59 -21.83 8.57
CA LEU A 92 42.16 -23.18 8.42
C LEU A 92 43.45 -23.21 7.57
N GLY A 93 43.87 -22.07 7.02
CA GLY A 93 45.10 -21.93 6.23
C GLY A 93 46.33 -21.48 7.02
N GLY A 94 46.18 -21.22 8.32
CA GLY A 94 47.23 -20.71 9.19
C GLY A 94 47.61 -21.68 10.31
N ASP A 95 48.14 -22.85 9.95
CA ASP A 95 48.99 -23.67 10.83
C ASP A 95 49.73 -24.69 9.94
N ASN A 96 50.68 -24.18 9.18
CA ASN A 96 51.79 -24.95 8.60
C ASN A 96 53.02 -24.05 8.59
N MET A 97 53.60 -23.85 9.77
CA MET A 97 54.97 -23.38 9.93
C MET A 97 55.60 -24.05 11.15
#